data_AF-A0A5S4WZG8-F1
#
_entry.id   AF-A0A5S4WZG8-F1
#
_cell.length_a   1.000
_cell.length_b   1.000
_cell.length_c   1.000
_cell.angle_alpha   90.00
_cell.angle_beta   90.00
_cell.angle_gamma   90.00
#
_symmetry.space_group_name_H-M   'P 1'
#
loop_
_entity.id
_entity.type
_entity.pdbx_description
1 polymer ?
#
loop_
_entity_poly.entity_id
_entity_poly.type
_entity_poly.pdbx_seq_one_letter_code
_entity_poly.pdbx_strand_id
1 'polypeptide(L)'
;MVICVRHKRCWLCGQPLGKFMVFVIGPMCAVNRVSAEPPSHRKCALYAVQSCPFLTQPKMRRNEKDMPEHLAPAGIMLRRNPGVTMLWTTQSYTIFKAGNGALFNVGEPVQVEFFAEGRTATRDEIMASISTGMPSLRQMAERDGAEAVAELQVQYDRAMGLVPA
;
A
#
# COMPACT_ATOMS: atom_id res chain seq x y z
N MET A 1 -13.11 9.64 2.70
CA MET A 1 -13.01 8.46 1.79
C MET A 1 -14.16 8.41 0.77
N VAL A 2 -15.43 8.40 1.20
CA VAL A 2 -16.61 8.22 0.30
C VAL A 2 -16.61 9.18 -0.89
N ILE A 3 -16.33 10.47 -0.69
CA ILE A 3 -16.30 11.48 -1.76
C ILE A 3 -15.21 11.15 -2.80
N CYS A 4 -13.99 10.82 -2.37
CA CYS A 4 -12.87 10.48 -3.25
C CYS A 4 -13.21 9.29 -4.15
N VAL A 5 -13.83 8.28 -3.57
CA VAL A 5 -14.18 7.05 -4.28
C VAL A 5 -15.35 7.26 -5.23
N ARG A 6 -16.47 7.83 -4.75
CA ARG A 6 -17.69 7.99 -5.56
C ARG A 6 -17.52 8.98 -6.71
N HIS A 7 -16.73 10.03 -6.50
CA HIS A 7 -16.56 11.09 -7.49
C HIS A 7 -15.20 11.06 -8.21
N LYS A 8 -14.44 9.96 -8.08
CA LYS A 8 -13.09 9.83 -8.65
C LYS A 8 -12.22 11.06 -8.37
N ARG A 9 -12.06 11.42 -7.10
CA ARG A 9 -11.23 12.55 -6.66
C ARG A 9 -9.98 12.07 -5.95
N CYS A 10 -8.90 12.81 -6.13
CA CYS A 10 -7.61 12.56 -5.50
C CYS A 10 -7.74 12.57 -3.99
N TRP A 11 -7.16 11.56 -3.33
CA TRP A 11 -7.18 11.43 -1.88
C TRP A 11 -6.54 12.62 -1.16
N LEU A 12 -5.54 13.24 -1.78
CA LEU A 12 -4.76 14.31 -1.17
C LEU A 12 -5.28 15.72 -1.48
N CYS A 13 -5.54 16.03 -2.75
CA CYS A 13 -5.92 17.40 -3.16
C CYS A 13 -7.41 17.60 -3.46
N GLY A 14 -8.21 16.52 -3.49
CA GLY A 14 -9.65 16.58 -3.76
C GLY A 14 -10.05 16.91 -5.21
N GLN A 15 -9.09 17.12 -6.12
CA GLN A 15 -9.37 17.39 -7.53
C GLN A 15 -9.69 16.10 -8.32
N PRO A 16 -10.43 16.18 -9.44
CA PRO A 16 -10.77 15.00 -10.25
C PRO A 16 -9.54 14.23 -10.72
N LEU A 17 -9.60 12.89 -10.63
CA LEU A 17 -8.59 11.98 -11.13
C LEU A 17 -8.77 11.73 -12.63
N GLY A 18 -7.65 11.57 -13.33
CA GLY A 18 -7.63 11.14 -14.71
C GLY A 18 -7.62 9.61 -14.86
N LYS A 19 -7.23 9.14 -16.04
CA LYS A 19 -7.11 7.71 -16.37
C LYS A 19 -6.08 6.98 -15.49
N PHE A 20 -4.97 7.63 -15.17
CA PHE A 20 -3.92 7.07 -14.34
C PHE A 20 -4.11 7.48 -12.88
N MET A 21 -4.14 6.47 -12.01
CA MET A 21 -4.41 6.59 -10.59
C MET A 21 -3.24 6.00 -9.81
N VAL A 22 -2.76 6.72 -8.80
CA VAL A 22 -1.57 6.30 -8.04
C VAL A 22 -1.95 5.98 -6.61
N PHE A 23 -1.72 4.75 -6.18
CA PHE A 23 -1.81 4.34 -4.79
C PHE A 23 -0.45 4.49 -4.11
N VAL A 24 -0.43 5.09 -2.92
CA VAL A 24 0.75 5.13 -2.05
C VAL A 24 0.65 3.92 -1.13
N ILE A 25 1.47 2.90 -1.36
CA ILE A 25 1.33 1.61 -0.67
C ILE A 25 2.68 1.05 -0.22
N GLY A 26 2.66 0.17 0.78
CA GLY A 26 3.86 -0.57 1.19
C GLY A 26 4.11 -1.81 0.31
N PRO A 27 5.32 -2.41 0.36
CA PRO A 27 5.64 -3.59 -0.44
C PRO A 27 4.71 -4.79 -0.24
N MET A 28 4.15 -4.98 0.96
CA MET A 28 3.19 -6.08 1.21
C MET A 28 1.86 -5.89 0.47
N CYS A 29 1.46 -4.64 0.23
CA CYS A 29 0.30 -4.33 -0.61
C CYS A 29 0.59 -4.61 -2.09
N ALA A 30 1.86 -4.59 -2.52
CA ALA A 30 2.26 -5.00 -3.87
C ALA A 30 2.04 -6.51 -4.10
N VAL A 31 2.23 -7.29 -3.03
CA VAL A 31 2.01 -8.75 -3.03
C VAL A 31 0.52 -9.05 -3.08
N ASN A 32 -0.23 -8.65 -2.04
CA ASN A 32 -1.64 -9.03 -1.93
C ASN A 32 -2.62 -8.15 -2.74
N ARG A 33 -2.13 -7.07 -3.36
CA ARG A 33 -2.89 -6.07 -4.13
C ARG A 33 -3.97 -5.33 -3.33
N VAL A 34 -3.84 -5.25 -2.01
CA VAL A 34 -4.80 -4.58 -1.14
C VAL A 34 -4.26 -3.25 -0.61
N SER A 35 -5.03 -2.18 -0.81
CA SER A 35 -4.82 -0.87 -0.19
C SER A 35 -5.98 -0.51 0.73
N ALA A 36 -5.67 0.20 1.82
CA ALA A 36 -6.67 0.85 2.68
C ALA A 36 -6.93 2.31 2.29
N GLU A 37 -6.07 2.90 1.46
CA GLU A 37 -6.16 4.29 1.04
C GLU A 37 -6.61 4.41 -0.43
N PRO A 38 -7.45 5.42 -0.77
CA PRO A 38 -7.84 5.70 -2.16
C PRO A 38 -6.67 6.22 -3.01
N PRO A 39 -6.81 6.21 -4.35
CA PRO A 39 -5.77 6.72 -5.23
C PRO A 39 -5.65 8.26 -5.21
N SER A 40 -4.49 8.71 -5.65
CA SER A 40 -4.10 10.11 -5.81
C SER A 40 -3.57 10.39 -7.22
N HIS A 41 -3.42 11.68 -7.56
CA HIS A 41 -2.57 12.06 -8.70
C HIS A 41 -1.12 11.69 -8.40
N ARG A 42 -0.34 11.37 -9.44
CA ARG A 42 1.10 11.07 -9.30
C ARG A 42 1.86 12.17 -8.56
N LYS A 43 1.64 13.45 -8.90
CA LYS A 43 2.32 14.58 -8.24
C LYS A 43 2.00 14.68 -6.75
N CYS A 44 0.75 14.45 -6.36
CA CYS A 44 0.35 14.45 -4.95
C CYS A 44 0.96 13.25 -4.21
N ALA A 45 0.95 12.08 -4.84
CA ALA A 45 1.55 10.87 -4.28
C ALA A 45 3.07 11.00 -4.11
N LEU A 46 3.75 11.60 -5.10
CA LEU A 46 5.19 11.91 -5.05
C LEU A 46 5.50 12.88 -3.90
N TYR A 47 4.72 13.94 -3.74
CA TYR A 47 4.86 14.84 -2.60
C TYR A 47 4.68 14.10 -1.27
N ALA A 48 3.68 13.22 -1.16
CA ALA A 48 3.45 12.45 0.06
C ALA A 48 4.65 11.57 0.43
N VAL A 49 5.21 10.81 -0.51
CA VAL A 49 6.38 9.95 -0.22
C VAL A 49 7.65 10.76 0.08
N GLN A 50 7.72 12.03 -0.34
CA GLN A 50 8.85 12.93 -0.08
C GLN A 50 8.70 13.76 1.20
N SER A 51 7.48 13.96 1.71
CA SER A 51 7.21 14.94 2.79
C SER A 51 6.46 14.36 3.99
N CYS A 52 5.73 13.26 3.86
CA CYS A 52 4.97 12.69 4.97
C CYS A 52 5.92 12.08 6.02
N PRO A 53 5.91 12.54 7.29
CA PRO A 53 6.81 12.02 8.31
C PRO A 53 6.67 10.51 8.55
N PHE A 54 5.49 9.92 8.36
CA PHE A 54 5.28 8.48 8.51
C PHE A 54 5.88 7.65 7.37
N LEU A 55 6.07 8.26 6.19
CA LEU A 55 6.66 7.59 5.02
C LEU A 55 8.16 7.84 4.92
N THR A 56 8.62 9.03 5.31
CA THR A 56 10.04 9.42 5.24
C THR A 56 10.85 9.07 6.48
N GLN A 57 10.20 8.81 7.63
CA GLN A 57 10.90 8.50 8.88
C GLN A 57 10.42 7.13 9.41
N PRO A 58 11.17 6.04 9.17
CA PRO A 58 10.75 4.69 9.55
C PRO A 58 10.48 4.52 11.06
N LYS A 59 11.10 5.36 11.90
CA LYS A 59 10.96 5.35 13.36
C LYS A 59 9.87 6.29 13.88
N MET A 60 9.13 6.97 13.00
CA MET A 60 8.03 7.86 13.40
C MET A 60 6.99 7.09 14.21
N ARG A 61 6.59 7.64 15.34
CA ARG A 61 5.55 7.08 16.20
C ARG A 61 4.32 7.96 16.14
N ARG A 62 3.16 7.34 15.96
CA ARG A 62 1.89 8.02 16.04
C ARG A 62 1.64 8.44 17.49
N ASN A 63 1.22 9.68 17.70
CA ASN A 63 0.73 10.10 19.00
C ASN A 63 -0.66 9.49 19.23
N GLU A 64 -0.79 8.68 20.27
CA GLU A 64 -2.04 7.99 20.63
C GLU A 64 -2.84 8.75 21.70
N LYS A 65 -2.31 9.85 22.23
CA LYS A 65 -3.05 10.71 23.16
C LYS A 65 -4.33 11.23 22.49
N ASP A 66 -5.45 11.14 23.20
CA ASP A 66 -6.78 11.60 22.77
C ASP A 66 -7.32 10.89 21.51
N MET A 67 -6.79 9.72 21.16
CA MET A 67 -7.21 8.95 19.99
C MET A 67 -8.52 8.18 20.30
N PRO A 68 -9.61 8.39 19.55
CA PRO A 68 -10.87 7.68 19.80
C PRO A 68 -10.74 6.16 19.66
N GLU A 69 -11.21 5.41 20.67
CA GLU A 69 -11.06 3.95 20.75
C GLU A 69 -11.72 3.19 19.58
N HIS A 70 -12.72 3.77 18.94
CA HIS A 70 -13.55 3.13 17.92
C HIS A 70 -13.02 3.32 16.48
N LEU A 71 -11.86 3.93 16.28
CA LEU A 71 -11.27 4.18 14.95
C LEU A 71 -10.36 3.03 14.48
N ALA A 72 -10.85 1.79 14.53
CA ALA A 72 -10.13 0.66 13.95
C ALA A 72 -10.24 0.71 12.41
N PRO A 73 -9.12 0.73 11.66
CA PRO A 73 -9.16 0.69 10.20
C PRO A 73 -9.68 -0.67 9.72
N ALA A 74 -10.28 -0.67 8.54
CA ALA A 74 -10.70 -1.90 7.88
C ALA A 74 -9.49 -2.80 7.55
N GLY A 75 -9.70 -4.11 7.64
CA GLY A 75 -8.67 -5.11 7.38
C GLY A 75 -7.69 -5.31 8.54
N ILE A 76 -6.55 -5.95 8.24
CA ILE A 76 -5.51 -6.25 9.24
C ILE A 76 -4.33 -5.32 9.01
N MET A 77 -4.09 -4.42 9.97
CA MET A 77 -2.99 -3.48 9.92
C MET A 77 -1.68 -4.15 10.35
N LEU A 78 -0.70 -4.18 9.44
CA LEU A 78 0.68 -4.52 9.79
C LEU A 78 1.29 -3.34 10.55
N ARG A 79 1.56 -3.53 11.86
CA ARG A 79 2.01 -2.45 12.77
C ARG A 79 3.45 -1.99 12.56
N ARG A 80 4.20 -2.65 11.68
CA ARG A 80 5.58 -2.25 11.40
C ARG A 80 5.64 -1.16 10.34
N ASN A 81 6.65 -0.30 10.43
CA ASN A 81 7.01 0.55 9.31
C ASN A 81 7.91 -0.24 8.35
N PRO A 82 7.54 -0.40 7.07
CA PRO A 82 8.35 -1.15 6.10
C PRO A 82 9.65 -0.45 5.70
N GLY A 83 9.84 0.84 6.01
CA GLY A 83 10.98 1.64 5.57
C GLY A 83 10.99 1.98 4.07
N VAL A 84 10.17 1.28 3.28
CA VAL A 84 9.98 1.46 1.85
C VAL A 84 8.51 1.71 1.58
N THR A 85 8.23 2.70 0.74
CA THR A 85 6.91 2.99 0.17
C THR A 85 7.00 2.88 -1.35
N MET A 86 5.90 2.53 -2.00
CA MET A 86 5.80 2.40 -3.44
C MET A 86 4.66 3.27 -3.96
N LEU A 87 4.91 3.92 -5.09
CA LEU A 87 3.87 4.51 -5.92
C LEU A 87 3.41 3.46 -6.93
N TRP A 88 2.15 3.05 -6.80
CA TRP A 88 1.52 2.06 -7.66
C TRP A 88 0.59 2.75 -8.64
N THR A 89 1.04 2.92 -9.88
CA THR A 89 0.20 3.54 -10.93
C THR A 89 -0.60 2.47 -11.64
N THR A 90 -1.92 2.62 -11.68
CA THR A 90 -2.84 1.72 -12.40
C THR A 90 -3.88 2.50 -13.20
N GLN A 91 -4.57 1.82 -14.12
CA GLN A 91 -5.70 2.34 -14.89
C GLN A 91 -7.06 1.93 -14.30
N SER A 92 -7.09 0.92 -13.41
CA SER A 92 -8.33 0.39 -12.84
C SER A 92 -8.09 -0.24 -11.49
N TYR A 93 -9.06 -0.10 -10.59
CA TYR A 93 -9.09 -0.76 -9.29
C TYR A 93 -10.53 -1.15 -8.97
N THR A 94 -10.72 -2.09 -8.06
CA THR A 94 -12.04 -2.44 -7.52
C THR A 94 -12.11 -2.16 -6.03
N ILE A 95 -13.32 -2.05 -5.50
CA ILE A 95 -13.58 -1.78 -4.09
C ILE A 95 -14.31 -2.99 -3.54
N PHE A 96 -13.89 -3.47 -2.37
CA PHE A 96 -14.56 -4.56 -1.68
C PHE A 96 -14.77 -4.21 -0.21
N LYS A 97 -15.83 -4.76 0.38
CA LYS A 97 -16.14 -4.58 1.80
C LYS A 97 -15.22 -5.46 2.64
N ALA A 98 -14.62 -4.90 3.68
CA ALA A 98 -13.78 -5.62 4.63
C ALA A 98 -14.13 -5.19 6.06
N GLY A 99 -14.83 -6.07 6.78
CA GLY A 99 -15.31 -5.79 8.14
C GLY A 99 -16.17 -4.53 8.21
N ASN A 100 -15.69 -3.53 8.96
CA ASN A 100 -16.35 -2.25 9.21
C ASN A 100 -16.10 -1.17 8.14
N GLY A 101 -15.36 -1.47 7.07
CA GLY A 101 -15.06 -0.49 6.02
C GLY A 101 -14.86 -1.09 4.64
N ALA A 102 -14.17 -0.34 3.79
CA ALA A 102 -13.88 -0.71 2.41
C ALA A 102 -12.37 -0.73 2.18
N LEU A 103 -11.92 -1.68 1.37
CA LEU A 103 -10.56 -1.80 0.89
C LEU A 103 -10.56 -1.79 -0.64
N PHE A 104 -9.37 -1.60 -1.21
CA PHE A 104 -9.18 -1.49 -2.64
C PHE A 104 -8.32 -2.63 -3.14
N ASN A 105 -8.78 -3.34 -4.18
CA ASN A 105 -7.89 -4.15 -5.00
C ASN A 105 -7.26 -3.24 -6.06
N VAL A 106 -5.96 -3.02 -5.98
CA VAL A 106 -5.23 -2.03 -6.80
C VAL A 106 -4.95 -2.49 -8.24
N GLY A 107 -5.42 -3.68 -8.62
CA GLY A 107 -5.28 -4.23 -9.97
C GLY A 107 -3.83 -4.48 -10.38
N GLU A 108 -3.56 -4.45 -11.68
CA GLU A 108 -2.21 -4.52 -12.24
C GLU A 108 -1.59 -3.13 -12.40
N PRO A 109 -0.27 -2.98 -12.15
CA PRO A 109 0.40 -1.71 -12.33
C PRO A 109 0.72 -1.49 -13.80
N VAL A 110 0.69 -0.23 -14.23
CA VAL A 110 1.38 0.21 -15.46
C VAL A 110 2.77 0.77 -15.17
N GLN A 111 3.02 1.17 -13.92
CA GLN A 111 4.29 1.70 -13.45
C GLN A 111 4.37 1.56 -11.93
N VAL A 112 5.56 1.21 -11.45
CA VAL A 112 5.92 1.25 -10.02
C VAL A 112 7.14 2.12 -9.80
N GLU A 113 7.16 2.83 -8.68
CA GLU A 113 8.31 3.62 -8.23
C GLU A 113 8.50 3.37 -6.74
N PHE A 114 9.73 3.10 -6.29
CA PHE A 114 10.03 2.77 -4.89
C PHE A 114 10.78 3.91 -4.21
N PHE A 115 10.40 4.19 -2.97
CA PHE A 115 10.95 5.27 -2.17
C PHE A 115 11.32 4.80 -0.76
N ALA A 116 12.44 5.28 -0.26
CA ALA A 116 12.89 5.13 1.12
C ALA A 116 13.34 6.50 1.60
N GLU A 117 12.85 6.94 2.76
CA GLU A 117 13.25 8.23 3.36
C GLU A 117 13.10 9.45 2.42
N GLY A 118 12.12 9.42 1.51
CA GLY A 118 11.85 10.49 0.55
C GLY A 118 12.70 10.49 -0.73
N ARG A 119 13.68 9.58 -0.85
CA ARG A 119 14.47 9.37 -2.07
C ARG A 119 14.07 8.06 -2.74
N THR A 120 14.56 7.83 -3.96
CA THR A 120 14.45 6.51 -4.60
C THR A 120 15.10 5.44 -3.72
N ALA A 121 14.37 4.34 -3.50
CA ALA A 121 14.88 3.21 -2.72
C ALA A 121 15.91 2.40 -3.53
N THR A 122 16.92 1.87 -2.84
CA THR A 122 17.83 0.89 -3.44
C THR A 122 17.15 -0.47 -3.55
N ARG A 123 17.68 -1.34 -4.43
CA ARG A 123 17.22 -2.73 -4.51
C ARG A 123 17.31 -3.44 -3.16
N ASP A 124 18.41 -3.26 -2.43
CA ASP A 124 18.59 -3.89 -1.10
C ASP A 124 17.55 -3.44 -0.08
N GLU A 125 17.19 -2.14 -0.08
CA GLU A 125 16.13 -1.62 0.79
C GLU A 125 14.77 -2.24 0.45
N ILE A 126 14.45 -2.35 -0.84
CA ILE A 126 13.21 -2.97 -1.32
C ILE A 126 13.17 -4.45 -0.90
N MET A 127 14.26 -5.18 -1.16
CA MET A 127 14.39 -6.60 -0.83
C MET A 127 14.30 -6.85 0.68
N ALA A 128 14.98 -6.04 1.49
CA ALA A 128 14.90 -6.13 2.95
C ALA A 128 13.47 -5.86 3.45
N SER A 129 12.78 -4.88 2.86
CA SER A 129 11.39 -4.59 3.21
C SER A 129 10.44 -5.75 2.86
N ILE A 130 10.63 -6.37 1.69
CA ILE A 130 9.83 -7.51 1.26
C ILE A 130 10.12 -8.74 2.11
N SER A 131 11.40 -9.08 2.35
CA SER A 131 11.78 -10.29 3.08
C SER A 131 11.32 -10.27 4.54
N THR A 132 11.45 -9.12 5.21
CA THR A 132 10.90 -8.92 6.55
C THR A 132 9.35 -8.84 6.53
N GLY A 133 8.79 -8.48 5.37
CA GLY A 133 7.38 -8.50 4.93
C GLY A 133 6.68 -9.83 5.09
N MET A 134 7.19 -10.76 4.30
CA MET A 134 6.51 -11.99 3.94
C MET A 134 6.10 -12.90 5.10
N PRO A 135 6.83 -13.00 6.23
CA PRO A 135 6.41 -13.83 7.35
C PRO A 135 4.99 -13.50 7.85
N SER A 136 4.59 -12.22 7.86
CA SER A 136 3.24 -11.83 8.28
C SER A 136 2.16 -12.29 7.31
N LEU A 137 2.38 -12.16 6.00
CA LEU A 137 1.42 -12.63 4.99
C LEU A 137 1.37 -14.16 4.95
N ARG A 138 2.52 -14.83 5.07
CA ARG A 138 2.62 -16.29 5.11
C ARG A 138 1.85 -16.85 6.31
N GLN A 139 2.00 -16.27 7.49
CA GLN A 139 1.25 -16.69 8.67
C GLN A 139 -0.27 -16.55 8.47
N MET A 140 -0.73 -15.51 7.77
CA MET A 140 -2.16 -15.35 7.45
C MET A 140 -2.63 -16.43 6.47
N ALA A 141 -1.88 -16.63 5.38
CA ALA A 141 -2.19 -17.66 4.38
C ALA A 141 -2.18 -19.08 4.97
N GLU A 142 -1.25 -19.39 5.88
CA GLU A 142 -1.20 -20.69 6.57
C GLU A 142 -2.44 -20.95 7.43
N ARG A 143 -3.05 -19.90 8.01
CA ARG A 143 -4.31 -20.03 8.75
C ARG A 143 -5.50 -20.28 7.83
N ASP A 144 -5.46 -19.74 6.60
CA ASP A 144 -6.50 -19.88 5.60
C ASP A 144 -6.40 -21.20 4.81
N GLY A 145 -5.22 -21.84 4.81
CA GLY A 145 -5.00 -23.19 4.29
C GLY A 145 -4.03 -23.28 3.12
N ALA A 146 -3.80 -24.50 2.63
CA ALA A 146 -2.76 -24.79 1.63
C ALA A 146 -2.96 -24.05 0.29
N GLU A 147 -4.20 -23.86 -0.14
CA GLU A 147 -4.52 -23.10 -1.36
C GLU A 147 -4.14 -21.62 -1.24
N ALA A 148 -4.39 -21.01 -0.07
CA ALA A 148 -4.01 -19.62 0.19
C ALA A 148 -2.48 -19.45 0.21
N VAL A 149 -1.74 -20.44 0.72
CA VAL A 149 -0.28 -20.44 0.68
C VAL A 149 0.25 -20.53 -0.76
N ALA A 150 -0.35 -21.36 -1.60
CA ALA A 150 0.01 -21.47 -3.01
C ALA A 150 -0.28 -20.17 -3.77
N GLU A 151 -1.44 -19.56 -3.55
CA GLU A 151 -1.80 -18.27 -4.15
C GLU A 151 -0.85 -17.15 -3.69
N LEU A 152 -0.50 -17.10 -2.41
CA LEU A 152 0.47 -16.12 -1.89
C LEU A 152 1.84 -16.27 -2.59
N GLN A 153 2.27 -17.48 -2.91
CA GLN A 153 3.52 -17.70 -3.64
C GLN A 153 3.46 -17.09 -5.04
N VAL A 154 2.36 -17.31 -5.77
CA VAL A 154 2.14 -16.70 -7.11
C VAL A 154 2.15 -15.17 -7.02
N GLN A 155 1.49 -14.61 -6.01
CA GLN A 155 1.46 -13.17 -5.75
C GLN A 155 2.84 -12.61 -5.43
N TYR A 156 3.62 -13.33 -4.63
CA TYR A 156 5.00 -12.97 -4.31
C TYR A 156 5.87 -12.95 -5.56
N ASP A 157 5.82 -13.99 -6.40
CA ASP A 157 6.62 -14.07 -7.62
C ASP A 157 6.30 -12.92 -8.59
N ARG A 158 5.01 -12.54 -8.70
CA ARG A 158 4.59 -11.36 -9.47
C ARG A 158 5.15 -10.06 -8.89
N ALA A 159 5.11 -9.88 -7.57
CA ALA A 159 5.67 -8.70 -6.93
C ALA A 159 7.20 -8.62 -7.10
N MET A 160 7.88 -9.77 -7.07
CA MET A 160 9.32 -9.87 -7.31
C MET A 160 9.72 -9.44 -8.71
N GLY A 161 8.88 -9.71 -9.72
CA GLY A 161 9.08 -9.21 -11.09
C GLY A 161 9.00 -7.68 -11.23
N LEU A 162 8.52 -6.97 -10.21
CA LEU A 162 8.44 -5.50 -10.20
C LEU A 162 9.66 -4.82 -9.57
N VAL A 163 10.53 -5.58 -8.89
CA VAL A 163 11.72 -5.01 -8.23
C VAL A 163 12.78 -4.69 -9.28
N PRO A 164 13.28 -3.43 -9.37
CA PRO A 164 14.33 -3.06 -10.32
C PRO A 164 15.56 -3.95 -10.22
N ALA A 165 16.18 -4.30 -11.35
CA ALA A 165 17.36 -5.16 -11.45
C ALA A 165 18.54 -4.63 -10.62
#